data_AF-A0A842W8J2-F1
#
_entry.id   AF-A0A842W8J2-F1
#
_cell.length_a   1.000
_cell.length_b   1.000
_cell.length_c   1.000
_cell.angle_alpha   90.00
_cell.angle_beta   90.00
_cell.angle_gamma   90.00
#
_symmetry.space_group_name_H-M   'P 1'
#
loop_
_entity.id
_entity.type
_entity.pdbx_description
1 polymer ?
#
loop_
_entity_poly.entity_id
_entity_poly.type
_entity_poly.pdbx_seq_one_letter_code
_entity_poly.pdbx_strand_id
1 'polypeptide(L)'
;MESIDNLSKKLLNEYGNRKREGRLDLVYDIESERFYPVPKEIEHREFMPQIKEHNWRSLIPVQYRIEQKENKKVITYLTVGASSFEKDLKVRHPEAYLKKAYEESIILACEGSDFEIARDARLEIQHMFAERN
;
A
#
# COMPACT_ATOMS: atom_id res chain seq x y z
N MET A 1 10.59 -10.54 -8.05
CA MET A 1 9.14 -10.22 -8.06
C MET A 1 8.93 -9.10 -9.06
N GLU A 2 7.77 -9.05 -9.71
CA GLU A 2 7.45 -7.99 -10.67
C GLU A 2 6.92 -6.77 -9.90
N SER A 3 7.48 -5.59 -10.19
CA SER A 3 7.00 -4.32 -9.68
C SER A 3 5.94 -3.73 -10.61
N ILE A 4 5.21 -2.73 -10.13
CA ILE A 4 4.19 -2.02 -10.91
C ILE A 4 4.49 -0.53 -10.99
N ASP A 5 4.08 0.07 -12.11
CA ASP A 5 4.27 1.50 -12.39
C ASP A 5 2.96 2.30 -12.33
N ASN A 6 1.80 1.63 -12.29
CA ASN A 6 0.48 2.27 -12.10
C ASN A 6 -0.55 1.32 -11.48
N LEU A 7 -1.65 1.91 -10.98
CA LEU A 7 -2.83 1.14 -10.58
C LEU A 7 -3.76 0.89 -11.77
N SER A 8 -4.03 -0.38 -12.09
CA SER A 8 -4.94 -0.75 -13.18
C SER A 8 -6.08 -1.68 -12.75
N LYS A 9 -7.13 -1.76 -13.56
CA LYS A 9 -8.22 -2.74 -13.37
C LYS A 9 -7.70 -4.17 -13.43
N LYS A 10 -6.70 -4.45 -14.28
CA LYS A 10 -6.06 -5.76 -14.36
C LYS A 10 -5.40 -6.11 -13.02
N LEU A 11 -4.61 -5.20 -12.47
CA LEU A 11 -3.98 -5.36 -11.17
C LEU A 11 -5.02 -5.62 -10.07
N LEU A 12 -6.09 -4.83 -10.03
CA LEU A 12 -7.18 -5.02 -9.06
C LEU A 12 -7.90 -6.36 -9.24
N ASN A 13 -8.03 -6.89 -10.46
CA ASN A 13 -8.66 -8.19 -10.67
C ASN A 13 -7.75 -9.35 -10.24
N GLU A 14 -6.44 -9.21 -10.44
CA GLU A 14 -5.44 -10.23 -10.11
C GLU A 14 -5.14 -10.28 -8.60
N TYR A 15 -4.86 -9.12 -8.00
CA TYR A 15 -4.38 -8.97 -6.62
C TYR A 15 -5.44 -8.41 -5.67
N GLY A 16 -6.60 -7.99 -6.19
CA GLY A 16 -7.68 -7.47 -5.37
C GLY A 16 -8.45 -8.56 -4.63
N ASN A 17 -8.82 -8.19 -3.41
CA ASN A 17 -9.77 -8.83 -2.51
C ASN A 17 -9.32 -10.14 -1.83
N ARG A 18 -8.78 -9.98 -0.61
CA ARG A 18 -8.49 -11.10 0.31
C ARG A 18 -9.58 -11.38 1.35
N LYS A 19 -10.44 -10.39 1.66
CA LYS A 19 -11.52 -10.44 2.69
C LYS A 19 -12.62 -9.39 2.49
N ARG A 20 -12.39 -8.37 1.65
CA ARG A 20 -13.28 -7.24 1.35
C ARG A 20 -13.08 -6.80 -0.10
N GLU A 21 -14.17 -6.75 -0.86
CA GLU A 21 -14.15 -6.34 -2.25
C GLU A 21 -13.46 -4.97 -2.41
N GLY A 22 -12.63 -4.86 -3.45
CA GLY A 22 -11.94 -3.61 -3.75
C GLY A 22 -10.70 -3.31 -2.89
N ARG A 23 -10.34 -4.17 -1.93
CA ARG A 23 -9.07 -4.02 -1.19
C ARG A 23 -7.90 -4.47 -2.06
N LEU A 24 -6.91 -3.59 -2.22
CA LEU A 24 -5.63 -3.87 -2.86
C LEU A 24 -4.51 -3.56 -1.86
N ASP A 25 -3.69 -4.56 -1.58
CA ASP A 25 -2.54 -4.45 -0.68
C ASP A 25 -1.26 -4.41 -1.52
N LEU A 26 -0.39 -3.43 -1.26
CA LEU A 26 0.93 -3.29 -1.90
C LEU A 26 2.04 -3.17 -0.84
N VAL A 27 3.29 -3.31 -1.28
CA VAL A 27 4.48 -2.91 -0.53
C VAL A 27 5.25 -1.92 -1.38
N TYR A 28 5.55 -0.75 -0.82
CA TYR A 28 6.50 0.18 -1.42
C TYR A 28 7.89 -0.07 -0.85
N ASP A 29 8.87 -0.31 -1.72
CA ASP A 29 10.26 -0.38 -1.31
C ASP A 29 10.96 0.96 -1.51
N ILE A 30 11.41 1.56 -0.41
CA ILE A 30 12.09 2.85 -0.38
C ILE A 30 13.43 2.81 -1.13
N GLU A 31 14.11 1.66 -1.10
CA GLU A 31 15.45 1.52 -1.69
C GLU A 31 15.39 1.43 -3.22
N SER A 32 14.48 0.61 -3.76
CA SER A 32 14.31 0.46 -5.21
C SER A 32 13.26 1.40 -5.82
N GLU A 33 12.54 2.15 -5.00
CA GLU A 33 11.45 3.06 -5.40
C GLU A 33 10.36 2.35 -6.21
N ARG A 34 10.01 1.13 -5.80
CA ARG A 34 9.08 0.25 -6.52
C ARG A 34 7.93 -0.21 -5.66
N PHE A 35 6.78 -0.38 -6.30
CA PHE A 35 5.61 -1.00 -5.71
C PHE A 35 5.55 -2.48 -6.08
N TYR A 36 5.28 -3.32 -5.09
CA TYR A 36 5.06 -4.75 -5.25
C TYR A 36 3.64 -5.10 -4.81
N PRO A 37 2.81 -5.68 -5.68
CA PRO A 37 1.46 -6.08 -5.30
C PRO A 37 1.51 -7.32 -4.41
N VAL A 38 0.77 -7.27 -3.29
CA VAL A 38 0.65 -8.39 -2.37
C VAL A 38 -0.41 -9.34 -2.92
N PRO A 39 -0.10 -10.63 -3.16
CA PRO A 39 -1.09 -11.60 -3.61
C PRO A 39 -2.27 -11.67 -2.64
N LYS A 40 -3.49 -11.76 -3.19
CA LYS A 40 -4.74 -11.79 -2.41
C LYS A 40 -4.88 -13.02 -1.53
N GLU A 41 -3.93 -13.95 -1.54
CA GLU A 41 -3.88 -15.14 -0.70
C GLU A 41 -3.00 -14.96 0.54
N ILE A 42 -2.13 -13.93 0.62
CA ILE A 42 -1.14 -13.71 1.70
C ILE A 42 -1.12 -12.28 2.30
N GLU A 43 -0.70 -12.11 3.57
CA GLU A 43 -0.72 -10.81 4.30
C GLU A 43 0.63 -10.13 4.07
N HIS A 44 0.71 -8.81 4.28
CA HIS A 44 2.00 -8.10 4.25
C HIS A 44 3.08 -8.79 5.09
N ARG A 45 2.72 -9.28 6.29
CA ARG A 45 3.63 -10.03 7.18
C ARG A 45 4.15 -11.34 6.59
N GLU A 46 3.38 -11.98 5.72
CA GLU A 46 3.75 -13.23 5.04
C GLU A 46 4.53 -12.95 3.76
N PHE A 47 4.24 -11.83 3.10
CA PHE A 47 4.79 -11.44 1.81
C PHE A 47 6.16 -10.75 1.90
N MET A 48 6.29 -9.75 2.79
CA MET A 48 7.51 -8.94 2.87
C MET A 48 8.79 -9.75 3.18
N PRO A 49 8.76 -10.81 4.02
CA PRO A 49 9.94 -11.67 4.19
C PRO A 49 10.37 -12.43 2.93
N GLN A 50 9.48 -12.56 1.93
CA GLN A 50 9.79 -13.21 0.64
C GLN A 50 10.54 -12.28 -0.31
N ILE A 51 10.56 -10.98 -0.03
CA ILE A 51 11.35 -9.97 -0.72
C ILE A 51 12.79 -10.07 -0.20
N LYS A 52 13.49 -11.14 -0.59
CA LYS A 52 14.78 -11.57 -0.02
C LYS A 52 15.94 -10.58 -0.21
N GLU A 53 15.80 -9.65 -1.14
CA GLU A 53 16.87 -8.74 -1.55
C GLU A 53 16.88 -7.42 -0.75
N HIS A 54 15.86 -7.18 0.08
CA HIS A 54 15.64 -5.87 0.68
C HIS A 54 15.61 -5.88 2.21
N ASN A 55 16.10 -4.79 2.80
CA ASN A 55 16.00 -4.55 4.23
C ASN A 55 14.53 -4.35 4.60
N TRP A 56 13.96 -5.16 5.51
CA TRP A 56 12.54 -5.03 5.88
C TRP A 56 12.16 -3.64 6.43
N ARG A 57 13.14 -2.83 6.85
CA ARG A 57 12.96 -1.43 7.26
C ARG A 57 12.73 -0.46 6.09
N SER A 58 13.06 -0.83 4.86
CA SER A 58 12.78 -0.05 3.65
C SER A 58 11.43 -0.40 3.04
N LEU A 59 10.80 -1.50 3.47
CA LEU A 59 9.57 -2.00 2.90
C LEU A 59 8.36 -1.45 3.67
N ILE A 60 7.57 -0.60 3.03
CA ILE A 60 6.42 0.08 3.62
C ILE A 60 5.12 -0.58 3.12
N PRO A 61 4.29 -1.15 4.01
CA PRO A 61 2.95 -1.63 3.65
C PRO A 61 2.07 -0.47 3.15
N VAL A 62 1.35 -0.70 2.06
CA VAL A 62 0.36 0.23 1.50
C VAL A 62 -0.94 -0.52 1.27
N GLN A 63 -2.07 0.15 1.52
CA GLN A 63 -3.39 -0.38 1.29
C GLN A 63 -4.27 0.64 0.60
N TYR A 64 -4.94 0.20 -0.47
CA TYR A 64 -6.03 0.92 -1.12
C TYR A 64 -7.36 0.22 -0.87
N ARG A 65 -8.41 1.02 -0.72
CA ARG A 65 -9.79 0.56 -0.89
C ARG A 65 -10.40 1.25 -2.10
N ILE A 66 -10.84 0.44 -3.03
CA ILE A 66 -11.39 0.88 -4.31
C ILE A 66 -12.85 0.44 -4.37
N GLU A 67 -13.76 1.37 -4.62
CA GLU A 67 -15.19 1.10 -4.71
C GLU A 67 -15.72 1.43 -6.10
N GLN A 68 -16.71 0.67 -6.57
CA GLN A 68 -17.45 1.01 -7.78
C GLN A 68 -18.51 2.07 -7.41
N LYS A 69 -18.38 3.28 -7.97
CA LYS A 69 -19.41 4.33 -7.90
C LYS A 69 -19.94 4.57 -9.31
N GLU A 70 -21.21 4.25 -9.53
CA GLU A 70 -21.88 4.32 -10.84
C GLU A 70 -21.06 3.55 -11.91
N ASN A 71 -20.36 4.28 -12.78
CA ASN A 71 -19.55 3.74 -13.87
C ASN A 71 -18.04 3.90 -13.67
N LYS A 72 -17.59 4.30 -12.48
CA LYS A 72 -16.18 4.52 -12.18
C LYS A 72 -15.72 3.73 -10.96
N LYS A 73 -14.47 3.30 -10.98
CA LYS A 73 -13.80 2.75 -9.78
C LYS A 73 -13.04 3.88 -9.11
N VAL A 74 -13.29 4.10 -7.84
CA VAL A 74 -12.72 5.22 -7.08
C VAL A 74 -11.98 4.72 -5.84
N ILE A 75 -10.84 5.32 -5.54
CA ILE A 75 -10.11 5.08 -4.30
C ILE A 75 -10.80 5.87 -3.19
N THR A 76 -11.36 5.17 -2.20
CA THR A 76 -12.04 5.77 -1.04
C THR A 76 -11.17 5.76 0.21
N TYR A 77 -10.12 4.93 0.22
CA TYR A 77 -9.17 4.84 1.32
C TYR A 77 -7.77 4.56 0.81
N LEU A 78 -6.79 5.25 1.36
CA LEU A 78 -5.36 4.95 1.25
C LEU A 78 -4.77 4.92 2.65
N THR A 79 -4.02 3.89 2.96
CA THR A 79 -3.20 3.85 4.16
C THR A 79 -1.80 3.40 3.85
N VAL A 80 -0.84 4.10 4.43
CA VAL A 80 0.58 3.79 4.37
C VAL A 80 1.08 3.48 5.77
N GLY A 81 1.88 2.42 5.88
CA GLY A 81 2.26 1.81 7.14
C GLY A 81 1.19 0.82 7.61
N ALA A 82 1.62 -0.16 8.41
CA ALA A 82 0.71 -1.09 9.06
C ALA A 82 1.19 -1.35 10.49
N SER A 83 0.39 -0.90 11.46
CA SER A 83 0.70 -1.04 12.88
C SER A 83 0.94 -2.49 13.32
N SER A 84 0.19 -3.44 12.77
CA SER A 84 0.38 -4.87 13.05
C SER A 84 1.71 -5.40 12.52
N PHE A 85 2.16 -4.94 11.35
CA PHE A 85 3.42 -5.37 10.77
C PHE A 85 4.63 -4.85 11.56
N GLU A 86 4.63 -3.56 11.88
CA GLU A 86 5.66 -2.94 12.72
C GLU A 86 5.79 -3.66 14.08
N LYS A 87 4.64 -4.03 14.66
CA LYS A 87 4.58 -4.81 15.90
C LYS A 87 5.20 -6.19 15.74
N ASP A 88 4.79 -6.93 14.71
CA ASP A 88 5.16 -8.33 14.50
C ASP A 88 6.65 -8.48 14.17
N LEU A 89 7.21 -7.60 13.34
CA LEU A 89 8.62 -7.63 12.96
C LEU A 89 9.53 -6.76 13.84
N LYS A 90 8.97 -6.07 14.84
CA LYS A 90 9.70 -5.11 15.70
C LYS A 90 10.48 -4.07 14.88
N VAL A 91 9.87 -3.60 13.80
CA VAL A 91 10.41 -2.57 12.90
C VAL A 91 9.69 -1.26 13.20
N ARG A 92 10.43 -0.15 13.20
CA ARG A 92 9.88 1.20 13.22
C ARG A 92 10.32 1.88 11.94
N HIS A 93 9.37 2.26 11.09
CA HIS A 93 9.71 3.00 9.88
C HIS A 93 10.02 4.45 10.24
N PRO A 94 11.09 5.04 9.67
CA PRO A 94 11.32 6.47 9.76
C PRO A 94 10.12 7.24 9.18
N GLU A 95 9.76 8.37 9.81
CA GLU A 95 8.70 9.24 9.31
C GLU A 95 8.95 9.67 7.86
N ALA A 96 10.19 9.96 7.51
CA ALA A 96 10.59 10.28 6.15
C ALA A 96 10.24 9.17 5.14
N TYR A 97 10.33 7.90 5.54
CA TYR A 97 10.00 6.77 4.66
C TYR A 97 8.49 6.63 4.50
N LEU A 98 7.74 6.77 5.59
CA LEU A 98 6.28 6.76 5.56
C LEU A 98 5.73 7.90 4.69
N LYS A 99 6.32 9.11 4.81
CA LYS A 99 5.96 10.27 3.99
C LYS A 99 6.26 10.03 2.52
N LYS A 100 7.46 9.54 2.20
CA LYS A 100 7.83 9.20 0.81
C LYS A 100 6.87 8.15 0.23
N ALA A 101 6.64 7.06 0.95
CA ALA A 101 5.70 6.03 0.52
C ALA A 101 4.28 6.56 0.29
N TYR A 102 3.82 7.50 1.11
CA TYR A 102 2.53 8.17 0.95
C TYR A 102 2.47 9.04 -0.30
N GLU A 103 3.48 9.88 -0.54
CA GLU A 103 3.56 10.73 -1.74
C GLU A 103 3.57 9.86 -3.01
N GLU A 104 4.41 8.83 -3.05
CA GLU A 104 4.50 7.89 -4.17
C GLU A 104 3.22 7.08 -4.37
N SER A 105 2.51 6.75 -3.28
CA SER A 105 1.23 6.05 -3.36
C SER A 105 0.14 6.93 -3.98
N ILE A 106 0.19 8.25 -3.76
CA ILE A 106 -0.71 9.20 -4.43
C ILE A 106 -0.35 9.32 -5.90
N ILE A 107 0.95 9.43 -6.22
CA ILE A 107 1.43 9.49 -7.61
C ILE A 107 0.97 8.25 -8.37
N LEU A 108 1.22 7.05 -7.85
CA LEU A 108 0.79 5.77 -8.44
C LEU A 108 -0.73 5.71 -8.69
N ALA A 109 -1.52 6.34 -7.81
CA ALA A 109 -2.97 6.38 -7.90
C ALA A 109 -3.52 7.43 -8.86
N CYS A 110 -2.73 8.47 -9.18
CA CYS A 110 -3.12 9.56 -10.07
C CYS A 110 -2.56 9.39 -11.48
N GLU A 111 -1.31 8.95 -11.61
CA GLU A 111 -0.59 8.89 -12.88
C GLU A 111 -0.82 7.55 -13.58
N GLY A 112 -1.42 7.61 -14.78
CA GLY A 112 -1.67 6.40 -15.60
C GLY A 112 -2.64 5.39 -14.97
N SER A 113 -3.35 5.80 -13.93
CA SER A 113 -4.25 4.95 -13.15
C SER A 113 -5.64 4.85 -13.80
N ASP A 114 -6.26 3.67 -13.69
CA ASP A 114 -7.66 3.44 -14.06
C ASP A 114 -8.66 4.02 -13.03
N PHE A 115 -8.16 4.60 -11.94
CA PHE A 115 -8.93 4.96 -10.76
C PHE A 115 -8.85 6.45 -10.46
N GLU A 116 -9.96 7.00 -9.97
CA GLU A 116 -9.99 8.37 -9.44
C GLU A 116 -9.93 8.34 -7.92
N ILE A 117 -9.18 9.24 -7.28
CA ILE A 117 -9.25 9.41 -5.82
C ILE A 117 -10.55 10.16 -5.50
N ALA A 118 -11.39 9.58 -4.65
CA ALA A 118 -12.63 10.21 -4.24
C ALA A 118 -12.35 11.52 -3.48
N ARG A 119 -13.19 12.54 -3.66
CA ARG A 119 -13.03 13.85 -2.99
C ARG A 119 -13.04 13.73 -1.46
N ASP A 120 -13.79 12.77 -0.95
CA ASP A 120 -13.95 12.42 0.46
C ASP A 120 -13.06 11.23 0.87
N ALA A 121 -12.08 10.85 0.05
CA ALA A 121 -11.17 9.75 0.36
C ALA A 121 -10.41 10.04 1.65
N ARG A 122 -10.32 9.03 2.50
CA ARG A 122 -9.51 9.09 3.72
C ARG A 122 -8.10 8.57 3.39
N LEU A 123 -7.13 9.48 3.45
CA LEU A 123 -5.72 9.21 3.12
C LEU A 123 -4.89 9.36 4.39
N GLU A 124 -4.18 8.32 4.81
CA GLU A 124 -3.55 8.28 6.13
C GLU A 124 -2.18 7.63 6.13
N ILE A 125 -1.33 8.14 7.03
CA ILE A 125 -0.12 7.46 7.46
C ILE A 125 -0.41 6.85 8.84
N GLN A 126 -0.26 5.54 8.96
CA GLN A 126 -0.35 4.84 10.23
C GLN A 126 1.03 4.79 10.91
N HIS A 127 1.15 5.47 12.05
CA HIS A 127 2.26 5.31 12.97
C HIS A 127 1.83 4.41 14.14
N MET A 128 2.66 3.44 14.55
CA MET A 128 2.64 3.03 15.95
C MET A 128 3.58 3.90 16.77
N PHE A 129 3.06 4.34 17.91
CA PHE A 129 3.68 5.23 18.90
C PHE A 129 3.73 6.69 18.46
N ALA A 130 2.59 7.36 18.63
CA ALA A 130 2.65 8.70 19.22
C ALA A 130 3.48 8.57 20.49
N GLU A 131 4.61 9.25 20.52
CA GLU A 131 5.45 9.36 21.70
C GLU A 131 4.57 9.82 22.87
N ARG A 132 4.43 8.97 23.89
CA ARG A 132 4.21 9.49 25.23
C ARG A 132 5.54 10.13 25.63
N ASN A 133 5.71 11.40 25.27
CA ASN A 133 6.60 12.31 25.99
C ASN A 133 5.88 12.76 27.27
#